data_AF-A0A235H2S5-F1
#
_entry.id   AF-A0A235H2S5-F1
#
_cell.length_a   1.000
_cell.length_b   1.000
_cell.length_c   1.000
_cell.angle_alpha   90.00
_cell.angle_beta   90.00
_cell.angle_gamma   90.00
#
_symmetry.space_group_name_H-M   'P 1'
#
loop_
_entity.id
_entity.type
_entity.pdbx_description
1 polymer ?
#
loop_
_entity_poly.entity_id
_entity_poly.type
_entity_poly.pdbx_seq_one_letter_code
_entity_poly.pdbx_strand_id
1 'polypeptide(L)'
;METVGACGVERNMAMKVFVWSRAEIEDGAAEGADAVISVRMHADRGSFETLDTAMAQAVLGDVDAMLVLRSDDIGVPRLGAQRGPTDEQIATVIDFARAIRAGQPDATLAIHCEHGRSLSPALALAVLADEFGAGREAEAVQRLLRLDRDGIMAPNPLAVRQADDRLWRYGSLDAALVTLSPRYLAVREHWGRVAADPAGARAAPRPRGGRSKKRFREIGQDTPDVWE
;
A
#
# COMPACT_ATOMS: atom_id res chain seq x y z
N MET A 1 35.63 0.18 42.70
CA MET A 1 35.18 -0.91 41.81
C MET A 1 33.71 -0.68 41.58
N GLU A 2 33.31 0.21 40.67
CA GLU A 2 33.27 -0.02 39.19
C GLU A 2 32.57 -1.34 38.85
N THR A 3 31.51 -1.42 38.04
CA THR A 3 30.74 -0.41 37.29
C THR A 3 29.40 -1.04 36.91
N VAL A 4 28.39 -0.18 36.84
CA VAL A 4 27.07 -0.29 36.19
C VAL A 4 27.17 -0.86 34.76
N GLY A 5 26.14 -1.57 34.27
CA GLY A 5 25.96 -1.72 32.82
C GLY A 5 24.81 -2.62 32.40
N ALA A 6 23.63 -2.02 32.22
CA ALA A 6 22.37 -2.66 31.84
C ALA A 6 22.43 -3.51 30.57
N CYS A 7 21.73 -4.65 30.60
CA CYS A 7 21.29 -5.41 29.44
C CYS A 7 20.26 -4.55 28.66
N GLY A 8 20.76 -3.66 27.80
CA GLY A 8 19.95 -2.95 26.83
C GLY A 8 19.49 -3.93 25.76
N VAL A 9 18.20 -4.31 25.80
CA VAL A 9 17.54 -4.85 24.63
C VAL A 9 17.60 -3.74 23.58
N GLU A 10 18.45 -3.88 22.57
CA GLU A 10 18.40 -3.05 21.37
C GLU A 10 16.98 -3.14 20.83
N ARG A 11 16.16 -2.12 21.10
CA ARG A 11 14.87 -1.97 20.45
C ARG A 11 15.18 -1.88 18.97
N ASN A 12 14.70 -2.86 18.21
CA ASN A 12 14.83 -2.88 16.76
C ASN A 12 14.19 -1.59 16.21
N MET A 13 15.03 -0.62 15.86
CA MET A 13 14.62 0.73 15.42
C MET A 13 14.24 0.71 13.94
N ALA A 14 13.26 -0.15 13.62
CA ALA A 14 12.76 -0.35 12.26
C ALA A 14 11.48 0.46 12.05
N MET A 15 11.33 1.02 10.86
CA MET A 15 10.16 1.82 10.51
C MET A 15 8.92 0.92 10.45
N LYS A 16 7.81 1.38 11.00
CA LYS A 16 6.55 0.62 11.03
C LYS A 16 5.69 1.04 9.85
N VAL A 17 5.58 0.15 8.86
CA VAL A 17 4.74 0.38 7.67
C VAL A 17 3.34 -0.21 7.89
N PHE A 18 2.31 0.57 7.59
CA PHE A 18 0.92 0.14 7.58
C PHE A 18 0.26 0.43 6.23
N VAL A 19 -0.69 -0.44 5.84
CA VAL A 19 -1.44 -0.30 4.60
C VAL A 19 -2.93 -0.17 4.90
N TRP A 20 -3.55 0.86 4.33
CA TRP A 20 -4.95 1.19 4.57
C TRP A 20 -5.72 1.41 3.26
N SER A 21 -7.04 1.28 3.34
CA SER A 21 -7.97 1.83 2.35
C SER A 21 -8.24 3.31 2.61
N ARG A 22 -8.85 4.00 1.63
CA ARG A 22 -9.25 5.39 1.79
C ARG A 22 -10.24 5.55 2.94
N ALA A 23 -11.24 4.66 3.01
CA ALA A 23 -12.26 4.70 4.05
C ALA A 23 -11.65 4.59 5.45
N GLU A 24 -10.69 3.68 5.64
CA GLU A 24 -10.01 3.54 6.94
C GLU A 24 -9.19 4.78 7.32
N ILE A 25 -8.54 5.43 6.36
CA ILE A 25 -7.86 6.70 6.63
C ILE A 25 -8.87 7.78 7.02
N GLU A 26 -9.97 7.92 6.27
CA GLU A 26 -11.04 8.87 6.57
C GLU A 26 -11.68 8.60 7.94
N ASP A 27 -11.68 7.35 8.41
CA ASP A 27 -12.14 6.92 9.74
C ASP A 27 -11.06 7.06 10.84
N GLY A 28 -9.87 7.60 10.52
CA GLY A 28 -8.82 7.91 11.49
C GLY A 28 -7.76 6.82 11.74
N ALA A 29 -7.70 5.76 10.91
CA ALA A 29 -6.77 4.64 11.14
C ALA A 29 -5.27 5.01 11.13
N ALA A 30 -4.92 6.19 10.60
CA ALA A 30 -3.55 6.70 10.57
C ALA A 30 -3.30 7.85 11.56
N GLU A 31 -4.23 8.14 12.49
CA GLU A 31 -4.05 9.19 13.49
C GLU A 31 -2.76 8.96 14.30
N GLY A 32 -1.88 9.98 14.33
CA GLY A 32 -0.58 9.90 15.01
C GLY A 32 0.51 9.15 14.23
N ALA A 33 0.33 8.90 12.94
CA ALA A 33 1.42 8.43 12.08
C ALA A 33 2.46 9.55 11.87
N ASP A 34 3.75 9.17 11.87
CA ASP A 34 4.84 10.12 11.63
C ASP A 34 4.91 10.56 10.14
N ALA A 35 4.32 9.78 9.22
CA ALA A 35 4.18 10.14 7.81
C ALA A 35 3.05 9.39 7.10
N VAL A 36 2.52 9.97 6.03
CA VAL A 36 1.46 9.39 5.19
C VAL A 36 1.78 9.47 3.70
N ILE A 37 1.61 8.36 2.98
CA ILE A 37 1.60 8.31 1.51
C ILE A 37 0.17 8.04 1.04
N SER A 38 -0.39 8.98 0.26
CA SER A 38 -1.73 8.93 -0.29
C SER A 38 -1.71 8.73 -1.80
N VAL A 39 -2.25 7.61 -2.28
CA VAL A 39 -2.44 7.37 -3.72
C VAL A 39 -3.89 7.59 -4.10
N ARG A 40 -4.13 8.61 -4.93
CA ARG A 40 -5.45 9.02 -5.40
C ARG A 40 -5.61 8.64 -6.87
N MET A 41 -6.84 8.34 -7.29
CA MET A 41 -7.12 8.09 -8.71
C MET A 41 -6.74 9.31 -9.56
N HIS A 42 -6.22 9.07 -10.77
CA HIS A 42 -5.82 10.16 -11.66
C HIS A 42 -7.04 10.93 -12.16
N ALA A 43 -8.09 10.20 -12.58
CA ALA A 43 -9.36 10.81 -12.94
C ALA A 43 -10.12 11.19 -11.66
N ASP A 44 -10.25 12.49 -11.42
CA ASP A 44 -10.95 13.03 -10.25
C ASP A 44 -12.41 12.55 -10.21
N ARG A 45 -12.84 12.00 -9.06
CA ARG A 45 -14.20 11.46 -8.87
C ARG A 45 -14.94 12.08 -7.69
N GLY A 46 -14.40 13.10 -7.03
CA GLY A 46 -15.10 13.76 -5.94
C GLY A 46 -14.21 14.60 -5.04
N SER A 47 -14.82 15.17 -4.01
CA SER A 47 -14.07 15.92 -2.99
C SER A 47 -13.08 15.00 -2.25
N PHE A 48 -11.89 15.54 -2.01
CA PHE A 48 -10.89 14.95 -1.12
C PHE A 48 -10.85 15.64 0.24
N GLU A 49 -11.74 16.59 0.53
CA GLU A 49 -11.70 17.41 1.75
C GLU A 49 -11.68 16.58 3.05
N THR A 50 -12.50 15.52 3.12
CA THR A 50 -12.50 14.59 4.26
C THR A 50 -11.16 13.85 4.37
N LEU A 51 -10.64 13.37 3.23
CA LEU A 51 -9.34 12.69 3.19
C LEU A 51 -8.19 13.64 3.54
N ASP A 52 -8.20 14.87 3.03
CA ASP A 52 -7.19 15.90 3.31
C ASP A 52 -7.18 16.24 4.81
N THR A 53 -8.37 16.36 5.42
CA THR A 53 -8.52 16.58 6.86
C THR A 53 -7.96 15.41 7.66
N ALA A 54 -8.34 14.17 7.30
CA ALA A 54 -7.87 12.98 7.98
C ALA A 54 -6.35 12.79 7.85
N MET A 55 -5.77 13.11 6.68
CA MET A 55 -4.32 13.10 6.49
C MET A 55 -3.62 14.16 7.34
N ALA A 56 -4.14 15.38 7.39
CA ALA A 56 -3.58 16.42 8.23
C ALA A 56 -3.62 16.04 9.72
N GLN A 57 -4.71 15.38 10.17
CA GLN A 57 -4.81 14.83 11.52
C GLN A 57 -3.81 13.69 11.75
N ALA A 58 -3.62 12.81 10.75
CA ALA A 58 -2.65 11.71 10.82
C ALA A 58 -1.26 12.18 11.19
N VAL A 59 -0.76 13.23 10.53
CA VAL A 59 0.59 13.78 10.72
C VAL A 59 0.63 15.00 11.65
N LEU A 60 -0.42 15.22 12.45
CA LEU A 60 -0.52 16.34 13.40
C LEU A 60 -0.26 17.73 12.76
N GLY A 61 -0.61 17.88 11.48
CA GLY A 61 -0.45 19.11 10.71
C GLY A 61 0.91 19.30 10.03
N ASP A 62 1.85 18.36 10.14
CA ASP A 62 3.12 18.41 9.41
C ASP A 62 2.92 18.06 7.93
N VAL A 63 2.79 19.09 7.09
CA VAL A 63 2.57 18.91 5.65
C VAL A 63 3.75 18.27 4.93
N ASP A 64 4.97 18.39 5.45
CA ASP A 64 6.17 17.78 4.84
C ASP A 64 6.22 16.27 5.10
N ALA A 65 5.45 15.78 6.07
CA ALA A 65 5.21 14.37 6.35
C ALA A 65 4.10 13.74 5.49
N MET A 66 3.58 14.47 4.49
CA MET A 66 2.57 13.98 3.55
C MET A 66 3.09 13.89 2.12
N LEU A 67 2.98 12.71 1.51
CA LEU A 67 3.21 12.51 0.08
C LEU A 67 1.90 12.15 -0.63
N VAL A 68 1.48 12.97 -1.60
CA VAL A 68 0.29 12.70 -2.42
C VAL A 68 0.67 12.35 -3.85
N LEU A 69 0.21 11.19 -4.31
CA LEU A 69 0.42 10.67 -5.67
C LEU A 69 -0.91 10.52 -6.40
N ARG A 70 -0.87 10.67 -7.73
CA ARG A 70 -2.04 10.44 -8.59
C ARG A 70 -1.76 9.34 -9.59
N SER A 71 -2.49 8.24 -9.49
CA SER A 71 -2.34 7.07 -10.33
C SER A 71 -3.62 6.24 -10.34
N ASP A 72 -4.01 5.76 -11.51
CA ASP A 72 -5.05 4.74 -11.62
C ASP A 72 -4.46 3.36 -11.32
N ASP A 73 -5.25 2.52 -10.67
CA ASP A 73 -4.84 1.16 -10.32
C ASP A 73 -4.92 0.22 -11.53
N ILE A 74 -3.97 0.40 -12.45
CA ILE A 74 -3.77 -0.45 -13.62
C ILE A 74 -2.34 -0.99 -13.63
N GLY A 75 -2.17 -2.23 -14.08
CA GLY A 75 -0.86 -2.93 -14.13
C GLY A 75 -0.10 -2.70 -15.43
N VAL A 76 -0.42 -1.63 -16.17
CA VAL A 76 0.24 -1.20 -17.41
C VAL A 76 0.38 0.32 -17.41
N PRO A 77 1.39 0.92 -18.07
CA PRO A 77 1.62 2.36 -17.99
C PRO A 77 0.42 3.20 -18.44
N ARG A 78 -0.34 2.70 -19.42
CA ARG A 78 -1.54 3.36 -19.94
C ARG A 78 -2.55 2.35 -20.45
N LEU A 79 -3.82 2.59 -20.15
CA LEU A 79 -4.95 1.84 -20.72
C LEU A 79 -6.07 2.83 -21.08
N GLY A 80 -6.17 3.20 -22.36
CA GLY A 80 -7.06 4.26 -22.82
C GLY A 80 -6.75 5.61 -22.14
N ALA A 81 -7.71 6.12 -21.36
CA ALA A 81 -7.58 7.35 -20.58
C ALA A 81 -6.94 7.14 -19.20
N GLN A 82 -6.83 5.89 -18.74
CA GLN A 82 -6.25 5.58 -17.44
C GLN A 82 -4.72 5.62 -17.49
N ARG A 83 -4.11 6.04 -16.39
CA ARG A 83 -2.65 6.16 -16.23
C ARG A 83 -2.19 5.35 -15.03
N GLY A 84 -1.32 4.37 -15.27
CA GLY A 84 -0.72 3.56 -14.21
C GLY A 84 0.32 4.34 -13.41
N PRO A 85 0.94 3.72 -12.39
CA PRO A 85 2.03 4.32 -11.64
C PRO A 85 3.22 4.61 -12.56
N THR A 86 3.88 5.75 -12.36
CA THR A 86 5.11 6.07 -13.09
C THR A 86 6.33 5.67 -12.28
N ASP A 87 7.42 5.44 -12.99
CA ASP A 87 8.70 5.07 -12.38
C ASP A 87 9.23 6.18 -11.46
N GLU A 88 9.01 7.45 -11.81
CA GLU A 88 9.32 8.60 -10.96
C GLU A 88 8.50 8.60 -9.66
N GLN A 89 7.22 8.24 -9.70
CA GLN A 89 6.40 8.15 -8.49
C GLN A 89 6.95 7.08 -7.53
N ILE A 90 7.40 5.94 -8.05
CA ILE A 90 8.01 4.88 -7.24
C ILE A 90 9.33 5.37 -6.62
N ALA A 91 10.14 6.10 -7.37
CA ALA A 91 11.34 6.73 -6.86
C ALA A 91 11.04 7.70 -5.72
N THR A 92 10.06 8.60 -5.91
CA THR A 92 9.64 9.57 -4.89
C THR A 92 9.17 8.88 -3.62
N VAL A 93 8.45 7.75 -3.73
CA VAL A 93 8.04 6.94 -2.56
C VAL A 93 9.23 6.41 -1.78
N ILE A 94 10.21 5.84 -2.47
CA ILE A 94 11.42 5.29 -1.83
C ILE A 94 12.22 6.39 -1.16
N ASP A 95 12.44 7.51 -1.84
CA ASP A 95 13.22 8.64 -1.31
C ASP A 95 12.51 9.31 -0.13
N PHE A 96 11.19 9.47 -0.21
CA PHE A 96 10.39 9.98 0.89
C PHE A 96 10.51 9.08 2.13
N ALA A 97 10.33 7.77 1.97
CA ALA A 97 10.45 6.82 3.08
C ALA A 97 11.86 6.79 3.70
N ARG A 98 12.91 6.94 2.88
CA ARG A 98 14.30 7.09 3.35
C ARG A 98 14.49 8.36 4.17
N ALA A 99 13.93 9.48 3.72
CA ALA A 99 14.02 10.75 4.43
C ALA A 99 13.35 10.69 5.81
N ILE A 100 12.13 10.12 5.88
CA ILE A 100 11.43 9.91 7.14
C ILE A 100 12.25 9.02 8.08
N ARG A 101 12.73 7.86 7.59
CA ARG A 101 13.54 6.94 8.38
C ARG A 101 14.87 7.55 8.84
N ALA A 102 15.47 8.44 8.06
CA ALA A 102 16.70 9.13 8.42
C ALA A 102 16.49 10.15 9.56
N GLY A 103 15.32 10.80 9.61
CA GLY A 103 14.94 11.69 10.71
C GLY A 103 14.49 10.92 11.97
N GLN A 104 13.79 9.80 11.78
CA GLN A 104 13.22 8.98 12.86
C GLN A 104 13.19 7.50 12.46
N PRO A 105 14.18 6.69 12.87
CA PRO A 105 14.31 5.30 12.43
C PRO A 105 13.12 4.38 12.80
N ASP A 106 12.42 4.68 13.90
CA ASP A 106 11.26 3.93 14.38
C ASP A 106 9.91 4.57 14.02
N ALA A 107 9.91 5.48 13.03
CA ALA A 107 8.74 6.17 12.51
C ALA A 107 7.65 5.21 12.03
N THR A 108 6.41 5.69 12.07
CA THR A 108 5.22 5.02 11.58
C THR A 108 4.80 5.64 10.24
N LEU A 109 4.82 4.83 9.19
CA LEU A 109 4.44 5.23 7.84
C LEU A 109 3.11 4.58 7.46
N ALA A 110 2.07 5.38 7.27
CA ALA A 110 0.80 4.94 6.74
C ALA A 110 0.74 5.11 5.22
N ILE A 111 0.37 4.06 4.49
CA ILE A 111 0.28 4.08 3.03
C ILE A 111 -1.13 3.66 2.63
N HIS A 112 -1.81 4.47 1.84
CA HIS A 112 -3.16 4.13 1.40
C HIS A 112 -3.40 4.36 -0.09
N CYS A 113 -4.39 3.64 -0.60
CA CYS A 113 -5.02 3.91 -1.90
C CYS A 113 -6.54 3.83 -1.71
N GLU A 114 -7.31 3.71 -2.79
CA GLU A 114 -8.77 3.61 -2.68
C GLU A 114 -9.22 2.42 -1.79
N HIS A 115 -8.69 1.23 -2.04
CA HIS A 115 -9.17 -0.01 -1.41
C HIS A 115 -8.16 -0.70 -0.50
N GLY A 116 -6.91 -0.22 -0.39
CA GLY A 116 -5.87 -0.88 0.41
C GLY A 116 -5.36 -2.21 -0.16
N ARG A 117 -5.59 -2.48 -1.46
CA ARG A 117 -5.42 -3.83 -2.04
C ARG A 117 -4.29 -3.99 -3.06
N SER A 118 -3.97 -2.95 -3.82
CA SER A 118 -3.10 -3.08 -5.00
C SER A 118 -1.96 -2.07 -5.01
N LEU A 119 -2.25 -0.78 -5.27
CA LEU A 119 -1.20 0.25 -5.27
C LEU A 119 -0.54 0.43 -3.89
N SER A 120 -1.30 0.60 -2.80
CA SER A 120 -0.68 0.79 -1.48
C SER A 120 0.13 -0.41 -0.98
N PRO A 121 -0.29 -1.68 -1.15
CA PRO A 121 0.61 -2.81 -0.90
C PRO A 121 1.88 -2.83 -1.77
N ALA A 122 1.80 -2.42 -3.05
CA ALA A 122 2.99 -2.36 -3.90
C ALA A 122 3.98 -1.29 -3.44
N LEU A 123 3.49 -0.11 -3.05
CA LEU A 123 4.32 0.96 -2.48
C LEU A 123 4.91 0.56 -1.14
N ALA A 124 4.12 -0.07 -0.26
CA ALA A 124 4.62 -0.62 1.00
C ALA A 124 5.71 -1.66 0.77
N LEU A 125 5.57 -2.51 -0.25
CA LEU A 125 6.61 -3.47 -0.60
C LEU A 125 7.89 -2.78 -1.08
N ALA A 126 7.79 -1.71 -1.88
CA ALA A 126 8.96 -0.93 -2.30
C ALA A 126 9.72 -0.38 -1.09
N VAL A 127 9.00 0.18 -0.12
CA VAL A 127 9.58 0.70 1.12
C VAL A 127 10.23 -0.40 1.96
N LEU A 128 9.54 -1.54 2.15
CA LEU A 128 10.08 -2.67 2.91
C LEU A 128 11.29 -3.29 2.21
N ALA A 129 11.26 -3.45 0.88
CA ALA A 129 12.38 -4.01 0.12
C ALA A 129 13.61 -3.09 0.15
N ASP A 130 13.41 -1.77 0.19
CA ASP A 130 14.48 -0.80 0.41
C ASP A 130 15.09 -0.95 1.81
N GLU A 131 14.27 -1.03 2.85
CA GLU A 131 14.70 -1.19 4.24
C GLU A 131 15.45 -2.51 4.48
N PHE A 132 14.96 -3.62 3.94
CA PHE A 132 15.57 -4.94 4.13
C PHE A 132 16.90 -5.10 3.39
N GLY A 133 17.09 -4.40 2.28
CA GLY A 133 18.28 -4.51 1.44
C GLY A 133 18.22 -5.67 0.44
N ALA A 134 19.25 -5.74 -0.42
CA ALA A 134 19.33 -6.71 -1.51
C ALA A 134 19.47 -8.15 -0.99
N GLY A 135 18.83 -9.11 -1.66
CA GLY A 135 18.88 -10.53 -1.32
C GLY A 135 17.93 -10.93 -0.18
N ARG A 136 17.10 -9.99 0.30
CA ARG A 136 16.12 -10.20 1.37
C ARG A 136 14.69 -9.94 0.91
N GLU A 137 14.43 -10.08 -0.39
CA GLU A 137 13.14 -9.80 -1.03
C GLU A 137 12.02 -10.69 -0.46
N ALA A 138 12.32 -11.98 -0.20
CA ALA A 138 11.37 -12.90 0.42
C ALA A 138 10.95 -12.44 1.83
N GLU A 139 11.88 -11.89 2.63
CA GLU A 139 11.58 -11.37 3.96
C GLU A 139 10.73 -10.10 3.88
N ALA A 140 11.02 -9.21 2.92
CA ALA A 140 10.23 -8.02 2.66
C ALA A 140 8.79 -8.38 2.25
N VAL A 141 8.62 -9.37 1.36
CA VAL A 141 7.31 -9.89 0.95
C VAL A 141 6.57 -10.53 2.12
N GLN A 142 7.23 -11.37 2.93
CA GLN A 142 6.62 -11.94 4.13
C GLN A 142 6.19 -10.84 5.12
N ARG A 143 7.00 -9.78 5.27
CA ARG A 143 6.65 -8.64 6.12
C ARG A 143 5.41 -7.92 5.62
N LEU A 144 5.28 -7.72 4.30
CA LEU A 144 4.07 -7.16 3.68
C LEU A 144 2.86 -8.06 3.91
N LEU A 145 2.96 -9.36 3.63
CA LEU A 145 1.82 -10.29 3.75
C LEU A 145 1.31 -10.42 5.19
N ARG A 146 2.16 -10.20 6.21
CA ARG A 146 1.71 -10.09 7.61
C ARG A 146 0.82 -8.87 7.90
N LEU A 147 0.82 -7.86 7.03
CA LEU A 147 -0.09 -6.71 7.12
C LEU A 147 -1.47 -7.01 6.50
N ASP A 148 -1.61 -8.08 5.71
CA ASP A 148 -2.84 -8.43 4.99
C ASP A 148 -3.87 -9.09 5.91
N ARG A 149 -4.55 -8.27 6.71
CA ARG A 149 -5.53 -8.73 7.72
C ARG A 149 -6.68 -9.56 7.13
N ASP A 150 -7.09 -9.25 5.90
CA ASP A 150 -8.26 -9.86 5.27
C ASP A 150 -7.91 -10.84 4.12
N GLY A 151 -6.61 -11.07 3.86
CA GLY A 151 -6.16 -11.91 2.75
C GLY A 151 -6.54 -11.36 1.36
N ILE A 152 -6.62 -10.03 1.23
CA ILE A 152 -7.12 -9.33 0.03
C ILE A 152 -6.02 -8.67 -0.79
N MET A 153 -4.79 -8.54 -0.25
CA MET A 153 -3.71 -7.83 -0.91
C MET A 153 -3.26 -8.56 -2.17
N ALA A 154 -3.17 -7.80 -3.25
CA ALA A 154 -2.62 -8.22 -4.53
C ALA A 154 -1.86 -7.02 -5.12
N PRO A 155 -0.58 -6.83 -4.75
CA PRO A 155 0.21 -5.68 -5.16
C PRO A 155 0.14 -5.42 -6.68
N ASN A 156 0.06 -4.14 -7.06
CA ASN A 156 0.04 -3.74 -8.47
C ASN A 156 1.35 -4.19 -9.18
N PRO A 157 1.28 -5.03 -10.23
CA PRO A 157 2.49 -5.62 -10.82
C PRO A 157 3.37 -4.60 -11.57
N LEU A 158 2.82 -3.48 -12.06
CA LEU A 158 3.64 -2.42 -12.66
C LEU A 158 4.47 -1.70 -11.60
N ALA A 159 3.85 -1.32 -10.48
CA ALA A 159 4.54 -0.68 -9.37
C ALA A 159 5.60 -1.62 -8.75
N VAL A 160 5.30 -2.91 -8.60
CA VAL A 160 6.28 -3.90 -8.13
C VAL A 160 7.47 -3.98 -9.06
N ARG A 161 7.25 -4.10 -10.37
CA ARG A 161 8.34 -4.11 -11.37
C ARG A 161 9.18 -2.85 -11.31
N GLN A 162 8.54 -1.68 -11.26
CA GLN A 162 9.25 -0.39 -11.14
C GLN A 162 10.08 -0.32 -9.85
N ALA A 163 9.55 -0.81 -8.72
CA ALA A 163 10.30 -0.87 -7.46
C ALA A 163 11.50 -1.81 -7.56
N ASP A 164 11.32 -2.97 -8.19
CA ASP A 164 12.38 -3.93 -8.47
C ASP A 164 13.50 -3.31 -9.32
N ASP A 165 13.13 -2.64 -10.41
CA ASP A 165 14.05 -1.93 -11.30
C ASP A 165 14.78 -0.79 -10.56
N ARG A 166 14.09 -0.03 -9.70
CA ARG A 166 14.68 1.09 -8.93
C ARG A 166 15.60 0.66 -7.81
N LEU A 167 15.33 -0.49 -7.20
CA LEU A 167 16.15 -1.06 -6.13
C LEU A 167 17.20 -2.05 -6.65
N TRP A 168 17.30 -2.18 -7.98
CA TRP A 168 18.25 -3.04 -8.69
C TRP A 168 18.14 -4.49 -8.23
N ARG A 169 16.89 -4.99 -8.16
CA ARG A 169 16.58 -6.37 -7.71
C ARG A 169 16.51 -7.37 -8.86
N TYR A 170 16.54 -6.92 -10.11
CA TYR A 170 16.63 -7.76 -11.32
C TYR A 170 15.54 -8.85 -11.40
N GLY A 171 14.32 -8.52 -11.00
CA GLY A 171 13.15 -9.39 -10.96
C GLY A 171 12.97 -10.18 -9.65
N SER A 172 13.89 -10.05 -8.68
CA SER A 172 13.86 -10.85 -7.44
C SER A 172 12.66 -10.52 -6.55
N LEU A 173 12.18 -9.28 -6.57
CA LEU A 173 11.02 -8.85 -5.78
C LEU A 173 9.71 -9.41 -6.38
N ASP A 174 9.58 -9.36 -7.71
CA ASP A 174 8.47 -9.99 -8.44
C ASP A 174 8.46 -11.51 -8.24
N ALA A 175 9.62 -12.16 -8.34
CA ALA A 175 9.76 -13.60 -8.15
C ALA A 175 9.38 -14.04 -6.72
N ALA A 176 9.80 -13.28 -5.70
CA ALA A 176 9.43 -13.53 -4.32
C ALA A 176 7.91 -13.43 -4.11
N LEU A 177 7.27 -12.41 -4.68
CA LEU A 177 5.81 -12.27 -4.62
C LEU A 177 5.08 -13.40 -5.35
N VAL A 178 5.52 -13.80 -6.54
CA VAL A 178 4.94 -14.94 -7.27
C VAL A 178 5.01 -16.22 -6.44
N THR A 179 6.13 -16.44 -5.75
CA THR A 179 6.34 -17.63 -4.91
C THR A 179 5.43 -17.63 -3.68
N LEU A 180 5.24 -16.47 -3.05
CA LEU A 180 4.59 -16.36 -1.74
C LEU A 180 3.11 -15.96 -1.81
N SER A 181 2.63 -15.45 -2.95
CA SER A 181 1.27 -14.95 -3.13
C SER A 181 0.62 -15.45 -4.43
N PRO A 182 -0.19 -16.53 -4.36
CA PRO A 182 -0.97 -17.00 -5.50
C PRO A 182 -1.90 -15.93 -6.09
N ARG A 183 -2.40 -15.02 -5.24
CA ARG A 183 -3.27 -13.92 -5.65
C ARG A 183 -2.52 -12.89 -6.48
N TYR A 184 -1.29 -12.54 -6.09
CA TYR A 184 -0.42 -11.68 -6.89
C TYR A 184 -0.13 -12.31 -8.26
N LEU A 185 0.19 -13.60 -8.31
CA LEU A 185 0.44 -14.30 -9.58
C LEU A 185 -0.77 -14.17 -10.54
N ALA A 186 -1.99 -14.40 -10.06
CA ALA A 186 -3.19 -14.26 -10.87
C ALA A 186 -3.39 -12.82 -11.42
N VAL A 187 -3.12 -11.80 -10.59
CA VAL A 187 -3.20 -10.39 -11.01
C VAL A 187 -2.08 -10.04 -12.01
N ARG A 188 -0.86 -10.51 -11.77
CA ARG A 188 0.29 -10.35 -12.67
C ARG A 188 0.02 -10.95 -14.05
N GLU A 189 -0.52 -12.17 -14.10
CA GLU A 189 -0.89 -12.82 -15.37
C GLU A 189 -2.02 -12.08 -16.09
N HIS A 190 -3.02 -11.60 -15.36
CA HIS A 190 -4.09 -10.79 -15.94
C HIS A 190 -3.53 -9.55 -16.63
N TRP A 191 -2.69 -8.78 -15.93
CA TRP A 191 -2.08 -7.57 -16.51
C TRP A 191 -1.07 -7.89 -17.61
N GLY A 192 -0.39 -9.03 -17.55
CA GLY A 192 0.44 -9.53 -18.66
C GLY A 192 -0.36 -9.76 -19.94
N ARG A 193 -1.56 -10.34 -19.84
CA ARG A 193 -2.47 -10.49 -20.99
C ARG A 193 -2.97 -9.13 -21.50
N VAL A 194 -3.33 -8.22 -20.61
CA VAL A 194 -3.75 -6.86 -20.98
C VAL A 194 -2.61 -6.09 -21.66
N ALA A 195 -1.37 -6.25 -21.22
CA ALA A 195 -0.21 -5.62 -21.85
C ALA A 195 0.06 -6.18 -23.26
N ALA A 196 -0.15 -7.48 -23.47
CA ALA A 196 0.04 -8.14 -24.76
C ALA A 196 -1.06 -7.77 -25.78
N ASP A 197 -2.29 -7.53 -25.32
CA ASP A 197 -3.40 -7.08 -26.15
C ASP A 197 -4.26 -6.00 -25.44
N PRO A 198 -3.79 -4.74 -25.45
CA PRO A 198 -4.53 -3.64 -24.83
C PRO A 198 -5.86 -3.31 -25.54
N ALA A 199 -5.99 -3.70 -26.82
CA ALA A 199 -7.22 -3.46 -27.61
C ALA A 199 -8.31 -4.48 -27.28
N GLY A 200 -7.92 -5.73 -27.02
CA GLY A 200 -8.81 -6.80 -26.53
C GLY A 200 -9.20 -6.66 -25.06
N ALA A 201 -8.41 -5.93 -24.27
CA ALA A 201 -8.79 -5.50 -22.93
C ALA A 201 -9.94 -4.49 -23.02
N ARG A 202 -11.18 -4.99 -22.95
CA ARG A 202 -12.37 -4.12 -22.90
C ARG A 202 -12.13 -3.06 -21.82
N ALA A 203 -12.24 -1.79 -22.20
CA ALA A 203 -12.28 -0.70 -21.23
C ALA A 203 -13.33 -1.08 -20.18
N ALA A 204 -12.90 -1.24 -18.91
CA ALA A 204 -13.82 -1.60 -17.85
C ALA A 204 -15.02 -0.66 -17.94
N PRO A 205 -16.28 -1.17 -17.93
CA PRO A 205 -17.44 -0.30 -17.95
C PRO A 205 -17.27 0.73 -16.84
N ARG A 206 -17.24 2.02 -17.23
CA ARG A 206 -17.10 3.11 -16.26
C ARG A 206 -18.20 2.88 -15.22
N PRO A 207 -17.90 2.75 -13.91
CA PRO A 207 -18.95 2.66 -12.92
C PRO A 207 -19.76 3.95 -13.07
N ARG A 208 -20.99 3.82 -13.57
CA ARG A 208 -21.95 4.92 -13.51
C ARG A 208 -22.08 5.24 -12.04
N GLY A 209 -21.81 6.50 -11.67
CA GLY A 209 -21.89 6.98 -10.30
C GLY A 209 -23.23 6.59 -9.68
N GLY A 210 -23.22 5.50 -8.93
CA GLY A 210 -24.34 4.99 -8.19
C GLY A 210 -23.85 4.81 -6.78
N ARG A 211 -24.26 5.71 -5.88
CA ARG A 211 -24.11 5.52 -4.43
C ARG A 211 -24.83 4.23 -4.05
N SER A 212 -24.14 3.10 -4.08
CA SER A 212 -24.60 1.90 -3.39
C SER A 212 -24.33 2.10 -1.91
N LYS A 213 -25.30 2.69 -1.21
CA LYS A 213 -25.43 2.52 0.24
C LYS A 213 -25.70 1.03 0.50
N LYS A 214 -24.65 0.22 0.69
CA LYS A 214 -24.82 -1.06 1.36
C LYS A 214 -25.07 -0.74 2.83
N ARG A 215 -26.34 -0.80 3.23
CA ARG A 215 -26.73 -0.92 4.64
C ARG A 215 -26.02 -2.16 5.18
N PHE A 216 -25.12 -1.96 6.13
CA PHE A 216 -24.82 -2.99 7.12
C PHE A 216 -26.16 -3.43 7.73
N ARG A 217 -26.51 -4.71 7.58
CA ARG A 217 -27.42 -5.34 8.55
C ARG A 217 -26.52 -5.82 9.67
N GLU A 218 -26.69 -5.23 10.83
CA GLU A 218 -26.20 -5.71 12.10
C GLU A 218 -26.61 -7.18 12.25
N ILE A 219 -25.63 -8.07 12.46
CA ILE A 219 -25.89 -9.37 13.06
C ILE A 219 -25.87 -9.11 14.57
N GLY A 220 -27.02 -8.67 15.08
CA GLY A 220 -27.32 -8.60 16.50
C GLY A 220 -28.35 -9.68 16.83
N GLN A 221 -27.92 -10.65 17.64
CA GLN A 221 -28.69 -11.33 18.69
C GLN A 221 -30.07 -11.90 18.31
N ASP A 222 -30.13 -13.23 18.16
CA ASP A 222 -31.17 -14.09 18.74
C ASP A 222 -30.80 -15.56 18.51
N THR A 223 -30.05 -16.12 19.45
CA THR A 223 -30.05 -17.57 19.72
C THR A 223 -31.05 -17.83 20.83
N PRO A 224 -32.14 -18.57 20.59
CA PRO A 224 -32.80 -19.32 21.64
C PRO A 224 -32.04 -20.63 21.88
N ASP A 225 -31.67 -20.84 23.14
CA ASP A 225 -31.27 -22.13 23.70
C ASP A 225 -32.26 -23.23 23.30
N VAL A 226 -31.76 -24.32 22.71
CA VAL A 226 -32.39 -25.63 22.85
C VAL A 226 -31.29 -26.69 22.94
N TRP A 227 -31.02 -27.12 24.17
CA TRP A 227 -30.44 -28.43 24.46
C TRP A 227 -31.60 -29.36 24.81
N GLU A 228 -31.85 -30.36 23.96
CA GLU A 228 -32.41 -31.67 24.34
C GLU A 228 -31.57 -32.76 23.68
#